data_AF-A0A7K5AG03-F1
#
_entry.id   AF-A0A7K5AG03-F1
#
_cell.length_a   1.000
_cell.length_b   1.000
_cell.length_c   1.000
_cell.angle_alpha   90.00
_cell.angle_beta   90.00
_cell.angle_gamma   90.00
#
_symmetry.space_group_name_H-M   'P 1'
#
loop_
_entity.id
_entity.type
_entity.pdbx_description
1 polymer ?
#
loop_
_entity_poly.entity_id
_entity_poly.type
_entity_poly.pdbx_seq_one_letter_code
_entity_poly.pdbx_strand_id
1 'polypeptide(L)'
;ASAGPRVSPSQAALLRAWNDLDWALYAHLNRSFWLRAQSFGLARLRAEVARLRQFRARLAARCLEGGGPIPARVISDGRLRPFQPPGKAQILGYALRSGLEAAQRELCVRLATPELQYKDILDRRQFGAGKNGS
;
A
#
# COMPACT_ATOMS: atom_id res chain seq x y z
N ALA A 1 -11.07 15.77 8.71
CA ALA A 1 -10.61 15.33 7.38
C ALA A 1 -10.31 16.57 6.57
N SER A 2 -9.05 16.80 6.20
CA SER A 2 -8.71 17.87 5.26
C SER A 2 -9.28 17.51 3.89
N ALA A 3 -10.17 18.35 3.37
CA ALA A 3 -10.64 18.21 2.00
C ALA A 3 -9.42 18.29 1.07
N GLY A 4 -9.25 17.28 0.21
CA GLY A 4 -8.22 17.33 -0.84
C GLY A 4 -8.40 18.57 -1.73
N PRO A 5 -7.40 18.90 -2.56
CA PRO A 5 -7.50 20.03 -3.46
C PRO A 5 -8.76 19.90 -4.32
N ARG A 6 -9.61 20.93 -4.31
CA ARG A 6 -10.81 20.97 -5.15
C ARG A 6 -10.34 21.20 -6.59
N VAL A 7 -10.56 20.20 -7.45
CA VAL A 7 -10.26 20.27 -8.87
C VAL A 7 -11.54 20.69 -9.61
N SER A 8 -11.48 21.81 -10.34
CA SER A 8 -12.61 22.25 -11.19
C SER A 8 -12.78 21.31 -12.39
N PRO A 9 -13.96 21.30 -13.05
CA PRO A 9 -14.16 20.52 -14.27
C PRO A 9 -13.14 20.83 -15.38
N SER A 10 -12.77 22.11 -15.54
CA SER A 10 -11.77 22.55 -16.53
C SER A 10 -10.36 22.07 -16.17
N GLN A 11 -9.98 22.14 -14.89
CA GLN A 11 -8.71 21.58 -14.42
C GLN A 11 -8.66 20.06 -14.61
N ALA A 12 -9.76 19.37 -14.34
CA ALA A 12 -9.83 17.92 -14.56
C ALA A 12 -9.69 17.54 -16.04
N ALA A 13 -10.26 18.32 -16.95
CA ALA A 13 -10.09 18.11 -18.39
C ALA A 13 -8.63 18.31 -18.81
N LEU A 14 -7.98 19.38 -18.33
CA LEU A 14 -6.57 19.65 -18.59
C LEU A 14 -5.66 18.54 -18.05
N LEU A 15 -5.91 18.07 -16.81
CA LEU A 15 -5.14 16.99 -16.20
C LEU A 15 -5.27 15.68 -16.99
N ARG A 16 -6.47 15.37 -17.52
CA ARG A 16 -6.67 14.20 -18.38
C ARG A 16 -5.95 14.35 -19.71
N ALA A 17 -6.03 15.52 -20.36
CA ALA A 17 -5.30 15.77 -21.60
C ALA A 17 -3.78 15.69 -21.40
N TRP A 18 -3.28 16.15 -20.26
CA TRP A 18 -1.86 16.08 -19.93
C TRP A 18 -1.38 14.64 -19.64
N ASN A 19 -2.26 13.78 -19.12
CA ASN A 19 -1.99 12.36 -18.87
C ASN A 19 -2.82 11.46 -19.81
N ASP A 20 -2.90 11.79 -21.10
CA ASP A 20 -3.85 11.17 -22.04
C ASP A 20 -3.67 9.64 -22.13
N LEU A 21 -2.42 9.16 -22.15
CA LEU A 21 -2.13 7.73 -22.16
C LEU A 21 -2.64 7.02 -20.90
N ASP A 22 -2.35 7.56 -19.72
CA ASP A 22 -2.82 6.99 -18.45
C ASP A 22 -4.34 7.02 -18.35
N TRP A 23 -4.97 8.08 -18.88
CA TRP A 23 -6.41 8.18 -18.96
C TRP A 23 -7.01 7.11 -19.88
N ALA A 24 -6.41 6.86 -21.04
CA ALA A 24 -6.83 5.79 -21.95
C ALA A 24 -6.71 4.40 -21.30
N LEU A 25 -5.59 4.14 -20.60
CA LEU A 25 -5.36 2.90 -19.86
C LEU A 25 -6.40 2.72 -18.74
N TYR A 26 -6.63 3.78 -17.94
CA TYR A 26 -7.65 3.77 -16.89
C TYR A 26 -9.03 3.45 -17.45
N ALA A 27 -9.43 4.12 -18.54
CA ALA A 27 -10.73 3.92 -19.14
C ALA A 27 -10.92 2.48 -19.65
N HIS A 28 -9.90 1.91 -20.29
CA HIS A 28 -9.91 0.51 -20.73
C HIS A 28 -10.01 -0.46 -19.54
N LEU A 29 -9.12 -0.32 -18.55
CA LEU A 29 -9.07 -1.21 -17.40
C LEU A 29 -10.32 -1.12 -16.52
N ASN A 30 -10.88 0.08 -16.33
CA ASN A 30 -12.13 0.26 -15.59
C ASN A 30 -13.30 -0.46 -16.27
N ARG A 31 -13.44 -0.35 -17.60
CA ARG A 31 -14.46 -1.10 -18.36
C ARG A 31 -14.22 -2.61 -18.25
N SER A 32 -13.01 -3.07 -18.51
CA SER A 32 -12.63 -4.49 -18.45
C SER A 32 -12.84 -5.09 -17.05
N PHE A 33 -12.56 -4.32 -15.99
CA PHE A 33 -12.81 -4.70 -14.61
C PHE A 33 -14.30 -4.93 -14.37
N TRP A 34 -15.17 -3.99 -14.77
CA TRP A 34 -16.61 -4.10 -14.51
C TRP A 34 -17.26 -5.23 -15.32
N LEU A 35 -16.79 -5.51 -16.53
CA LEU A 35 -17.23 -6.68 -17.29
C LEU A 35 -16.91 -7.98 -16.54
N ARG A 36 -15.67 -8.11 -16.03
CA ARG A 36 -15.26 -9.27 -15.23
C ARG A 36 -15.97 -9.35 -13.87
N ALA A 37 -16.21 -8.21 -13.23
CA ALA A 37 -16.94 -8.15 -11.96
C ALA A 37 -18.39 -8.60 -12.13
N GLN A 38 -19.03 -8.24 -13.24
CA GLN A 38 -20.38 -8.69 -13.57
C GLN A 38 -20.40 -10.19 -13.86
N SER A 39 -19.47 -10.72 -14.66
CA SER A 39 -19.41 -12.16 -14.93
C SER A 39 -19.08 -13.00 -13.70
N PHE A 40 -18.26 -12.48 -12.78
CA PHE A 40 -17.99 -13.11 -11.48
C PHE A 40 -19.19 -13.05 -10.51
N GLY A 41 -20.08 -12.08 -10.71
CA GLY A 41 -21.25 -11.80 -9.87
C GLY A 41 -20.98 -10.72 -8.82
N LEU A 42 -21.69 -9.60 -8.91
CA LEU A 42 -21.48 -8.44 -8.02
C LEU A 42 -21.77 -8.73 -6.54
N ALA A 43 -22.78 -9.55 -6.24
CA ALA A 43 -23.09 -9.95 -4.87
C ALA A 43 -21.96 -10.79 -4.26
N ARG A 44 -21.44 -11.75 -5.03
CA ARG A 44 -20.28 -12.56 -4.66
C ARG A 44 -19.04 -11.71 -4.46
N LEU A 45 -18.75 -10.79 -5.40
CA LEU A 45 -17.63 -9.85 -5.28
C LEU A 45 -17.70 -9.05 -3.98
N ARG A 46 -18.88 -8.52 -3.64
CA ARG A 46 -19.07 -7.78 -2.38
C ARG A 46 -18.80 -8.66 -1.15
N ALA A 47 -19.26 -9.92 -1.17
CA ALA A 47 -19.02 -10.85 -0.07
C ALA A 47 -17.52 -11.17 0.11
N GLU A 48 -16.80 -11.44 -0.99
CA GLU A 48 -15.35 -11.69 -0.94
C GLU A 48 -14.57 -10.45 -0.48
N VAL A 49 -14.93 -9.25 -0.95
CA VAL A 49 -14.33 -8.00 -0.48
C VAL A 49 -14.59 -7.79 1.00
N ALA A 50 -15.79 -8.11 1.50
CA ALA A 50 -16.09 -8.03 2.94
C ALA A 50 -15.24 -9.01 3.75
N ARG A 51 -15.09 -10.25 3.28
CA ARG A 51 -14.22 -11.27 3.91
C ARG A 51 -12.76 -10.82 3.94
N LEU A 52 -12.25 -10.28 2.84
CA LEU A 52 -10.89 -9.75 2.75
C LEU A 52 -10.68 -8.58 3.72
N ARG A 53 -11.65 -7.66 3.84
CA ARG A 53 -11.58 -6.54 4.80
C ARG A 53 -11.56 -7.03 6.24
N GLN A 54 -12.37 -8.03 6.59
CA GLN A 54 -12.36 -8.63 7.92
C GLN A 54 -11.02 -9.30 8.24
N PHE A 55 -10.46 -10.05 7.28
CA PHE A 55 -9.15 -10.67 7.44
C PHE A 55 -8.05 -9.62 7.63
N ARG A 56 -8.04 -8.56 6.81
CA ARG A 56 -7.12 -7.42 6.95
C ARG A 56 -7.24 -6.77 8.33
N ALA A 57 -8.46 -6.55 8.83
CA ALA A 57 -8.69 -5.96 10.14
C ALA A 57 -8.15 -6.84 11.27
N ARG A 58 -8.34 -8.17 11.19
CA ARG A 58 -7.78 -9.13 12.17
C ARG A 58 -6.26 -9.12 12.15
N LEU A 59 -5.64 -9.09 10.98
CA LEU A 59 -4.19 -8.98 10.85
C LEU A 59 -3.68 -7.64 11.40
N ALA A 60 -4.37 -6.53 11.10
CA ALA A 60 -4.02 -5.22 11.60
C ALA A 60 -4.06 -5.17 13.14
N ALA A 61 -5.12 -5.67 13.76
CA ALA A 61 -5.24 -5.74 15.23
C ALA A 61 -4.17 -6.65 15.88
N ARG A 62 -3.77 -7.71 15.17
CA ARG A 62 -2.73 -8.63 15.64
C ARG A 62 -1.33 -8.01 15.52
N CYS A 63 -1.02 -7.40 14.39
CA CYS A 63 0.33 -6.97 14.05
C CYS A 63 0.64 -5.53 14.46
N LEU A 64 -0.32 -4.61 14.34
CA LEU A 64 -0.05 -3.18 14.29
C LEU A 64 -0.32 -2.48 15.62
N GLU A 65 0.60 -1.62 16.00
CA GLU A 65 0.36 -0.64 17.06
C GLU A 65 -0.63 0.42 16.55
N GLY A 66 -1.72 0.64 17.28
CA GLY A 66 -2.78 1.57 16.88
C GLY A 66 -3.68 1.08 15.73
N GLY A 67 -3.45 -0.11 15.17
CA GLY A 67 -4.37 -0.78 14.23
C GLY A 67 -4.46 -0.19 12.81
N GLY A 68 -3.63 0.79 12.48
CA GLY A 68 -3.70 1.49 11.19
C GLY A 68 -2.39 2.16 10.78
N PRO A 69 -2.38 2.82 9.60
CA PRO A 69 -1.21 3.53 9.11
C PRO A 69 -0.95 4.78 9.95
N ILE A 70 0.31 5.03 10.27
CA ILE A 70 0.79 6.16 11.08
C ILE A 70 1.91 6.92 10.35
N PRO A 71 2.18 8.20 10.69
CA PRO A 71 3.26 8.96 10.09
C PRO A 71 4.62 8.29 10.25
N ALA A 72 5.46 8.28 9.21
CA ALA A 72 6.76 7.62 9.23
C ALA A 72 7.68 8.07 10.38
N ARG A 73 7.58 9.35 10.79
CA ARG A 73 8.36 9.95 11.88
C ARG A 73 8.13 9.30 13.25
N VAL A 74 6.95 8.72 13.48
CA VAL A 74 6.63 8.08 14.77
C VAL A 74 6.92 6.57 14.77
N ILE A 75 7.37 6.01 13.63
CA ILE A 75 7.76 4.59 13.55
C ILE A 75 9.20 4.46 14.06
N SER A 76 9.37 3.76 15.17
CA SER A 76 10.68 3.57 15.81
C SER A 76 11.58 2.58 15.08
N ASP A 77 11.02 1.50 14.50
CA ASP A 77 11.81 0.53 13.70
C ASP A 77 12.14 1.14 12.34
N GLY A 78 13.40 1.52 12.14
CA GLY A 78 13.88 2.13 10.90
C GLY A 78 13.69 1.25 9.66
N ARG A 79 13.63 -0.08 9.82
CA ARG A 79 13.39 -1.02 8.70
C ARG A 79 11.95 -0.96 8.19
N LEU A 80 11.02 -0.48 9.02
CA LEU A 80 9.61 -0.32 8.69
C LEU A 80 9.23 1.11 8.34
N ARG A 81 10.21 2.03 8.36
CA ARG A 81 9.99 3.43 8.03
C ARG A 81 9.96 3.61 6.50
N PRO A 82 8.82 3.99 5.91
CA PRO A 82 8.76 4.19 4.46
C PRO A 82 9.59 5.41 4.06
N PHE A 83 10.16 5.35 2.85
CA PHE A 83 10.77 6.49 2.20
C PHE A 83 9.84 7.70 2.21
N GLN A 84 10.40 8.90 2.35
CA GLN A 84 9.64 10.15 2.29
C GLN A 84 10.10 10.94 1.07
N PRO A 85 9.21 11.28 0.13
CA PRO A 85 9.55 12.13 -1.00
C PRO A 85 9.88 13.54 -0.51
N PRO A 86 10.70 14.29 -1.26
CA PRO A 86 10.93 15.70 -0.97
C PRO A 86 9.60 16.49 -1.06
N GLY A 87 9.43 17.47 -0.18
CA GLY A 87 8.25 18.32 -0.14
C GLY A 87 7.26 17.99 0.99
N LYS A 88 5.98 18.30 0.77
CA LYS A 88 4.93 18.23 1.81
C LYS A 88 4.15 16.91 1.84
N ALA A 89 4.34 16.04 0.85
CA ALA A 89 3.67 14.75 0.81
C ALA A 89 4.26 13.80 1.86
N GLN A 90 3.41 13.16 2.66
CA GLN A 90 3.82 12.21 3.68
C GLN A 90 3.37 10.80 3.29
N ILE A 91 4.32 9.87 3.26
CA ILE A 91 4.00 8.46 3.10
C ILE A 91 3.83 7.87 4.50
N LEU A 92 2.63 7.33 4.77
CA LEU A 92 2.34 6.66 6.02
C LEU A 92 2.93 5.24 6.02
N GLY A 93 3.24 4.72 7.20
CA GLY A 93 3.72 3.36 7.39
C GLY A 93 3.02 2.68 8.56
N TYR A 94 3.59 1.57 9.02
CA TYR A 94 2.98 0.76 10.08
C TYR A 94 4.00 0.49 11.19
N ALA A 95 3.64 0.78 12.44
CA ALA A 95 4.38 0.30 13.60
C ALA A 95 3.84 -1.05 14.04
N LEU A 96 4.73 -1.95 14.47
CA LEU A 96 4.33 -3.26 15.00
C LEU A 96 4.11 -3.19 16.50
N ARG A 97 3.18 -4.01 16.99
CA ARG A 97 2.98 -4.21 18.43
C ARG A 97 4.25 -4.75 19.09
N SER A 98 4.51 -4.30 20.32
CA SER A 98 5.50 -4.88 21.20
C SER A 98 5.07 -6.27 21.69
N GLY A 99 6.02 -7.12 22.08
CA GLY A 99 5.73 -8.42 22.69
C GLY A 99 5.20 -9.51 21.75
N LEU A 100 5.30 -9.35 20.43
CA LEU A 100 4.95 -10.41 19.47
C LEU A 100 5.91 -11.60 19.59
N GLU A 101 5.36 -12.81 19.63
CA GLU A 101 6.14 -14.06 19.54
C GLU A 101 6.98 -14.10 18.25
N ALA A 102 8.10 -14.82 18.24
CA ALA A 102 9.06 -14.79 17.14
C ALA A 102 8.43 -15.07 15.76
N ALA A 103 7.61 -16.12 15.63
CA ALA A 103 6.93 -16.47 14.39
C ALA A 103 5.91 -15.40 13.96
N GLN A 104 5.17 -14.83 14.92
CA GLN A 104 4.20 -13.77 14.64
C GLN A 104 4.91 -12.48 14.21
N ARG A 105 6.03 -12.15 14.87
CA ARG A 105 6.86 -11.00 14.53
C ARG A 105 7.39 -11.11 13.11
N GLU A 106 7.90 -12.28 12.71
CA GLU A 106 8.38 -12.49 11.35
C GLU A 106 7.28 -12.25 10.31
N LEU A 107 6.10 -12.84 10.50
CA LEU A 107 4.95 -12.61 9.63
C LEU A 107 4.57 -11.13 9.55
N CYS A 108 4.44 -10.47 10.70
CA CYS A 108 4.03 -9.07 10.76
C CYS A 108 5.06 -8.12 10.14
N VAL A 109 6.37 -8.38 10.33
CA VAL A 109 7.44 -7.63 9.65
C VAL A 109 7.31 -7.79 8.14
N ARG A 110 7.16 -9.02 7.63
CA ARG A 110 7.01 -9.25 6.18
C ARG A 110 5.82 -8.50 5.58
N LEU A 111 4.70 -8.43 6.30
CA LEU A 111 3.50 -7.72 5.85
C LEU A 111 3.62 -6.19 5.94
N ALA A 112 4.38 -5.66 6.91
CA ALA A 112 4.53 -4.22 7.15
C ALA A 112 5.73 -3.58 6.45
N THR A 113 6.63 -4.38 5.87
CA THR A 113 7.86 -3.89 5.24
C THR A 113 7.53 -3.01 4.02
N PRO A 114 8.01 -1.75 3.96
CA PRO A 114 7.76 -0.89 2.81
C PRO A 114 8.50 -1.36 1.55
N GLU A 115 8.03 -0.89 0.40
CA GLU A 115 8.43 -1.41 -0.92
C GLU A 115 9.94 -1.42 -1.18
N LEU A 116 10.65 -0.33 -0.86
CA LEU A 116 12.11 -0.25 -1.08
C LEU A 116 12.86 -1.27 -0.22
N GLN A 117 12.54 -1.34 1.07
CA GLN A 117 13.15 -2.31 1.97
C GLN A 117 12.79 -3.75 1.59
N TYR A 118 11.57 -3.98 1.08
CA TYR A 118 11.15 -5.29 0.62
C TYR A 118 11.90 -5.69 -0.66
N LYS A 119 12.11 -4.76 -1.58
CA LYS A 119 12.96 -4.95 -2.76
C LYS A 119 14.37 -5.37 -2.35
N ASP A 120 15.00 -4.67 -1.41
CA ASP A 120 16.36 -5.02 -0.95
C ASP A 120 16.43 -6.45 -0.37
N ILE A 121 15.37 -6.89 0.33
CA ILE A 121 15.27 -8.27 0.84
C ILE A 121 15.17 -9.27 -0.31
N LEU A 122 14.35 -8.97 -1.33
CA LEU A 122 14.19 -9.86 -2.50
C LEU A 122 15.48 -9.93 -3.33
N ASP A 123 16.13 -8.80 -3.58
CA ASP A 123 17.37 -8.74 -4.34
C ASP A 123 18.46 -9.59 -3.68
N ARG A 124 18.64 -9.47 -2.36
CA ARG A 124 19.61 -10.30 -1.61
C ARG A 124 19.30 -11.79 -1.68
N ARG A 125 18.02 -12.18 -1.76
CA ARG A 125 17.62 -13.59 -1.89
C ARG A 125 17.87 -14.12 -3.30
N GLN A 126 17.68 -13.30 -4.32
CA GLN A 126 17.83 -13.71 -5.72
C GLN A 126 19.28 -13.71 -6.19
N PHE A 127 20.04 -12.68 -5.80
CA PHE A 127 21.39 -12.44 -6.34
C PHE A 127 22.51 -12.61 -5.29
N GLY A 128 22.16 -12.97 -4.06
CA GLY A 128 23.08 -13.03 -2.93
C GLY A 128 23.42 -11.65 -2.37
N ALA A 129 24.13 -11.61 -1.24
CA ALA A 129 24.74 -10.36 -0.77
C ALA A 129 25.93 -10.04 -1.67
N GLY A 130 25.73 -9.17 -2.65
CA GLY A 130 26.83 -8.64 -3.46
C GLY A 130 27.93 -8.11 -2.54
N LYS A 131 29.15 -8.63 -2.71
CA LYS A 131 30.34 -8.09 -2.05
C LYS A 131 30.48 -6.61 -2.43
N ASN A 132 30.48 -5.74 -1.42
CA ASN A 132 31.01 -4.37 -1.33
C ASN A 132 30.58 -3.31 -2.37
N GLY A 133 30.07 -2.19 -1.85
CA GLY A 133 30.33 -0.85 -2.38
C GLY A 133 30.68 0.05 -1.20
N SER A 134 31.90 0.61 -1.22
CA SER A 134 32.50 1.49 -0.21
C SER A 134 31.66 2.72 0.15
#